data_AF-A0A2E7LN63-F1
#
_entry.id   AF-A0A2E7LN63-F1
#
_cell.length_a   1.000
_cell.length_b   1.000
_cell.length_c   1.000
_cell.angle_alpha   90.00
_cell.angle_beta   90.00
_cell.angle_gamma   90.00
#
_symmetry.space_group_name_H-M   'P 1'
#
loop_
_entity.id
_entity.type
_entity.pdbx_description
1 polymer ?
#
loop_
_entity_poly.entity_id
_entity_poly.type
_entity_poly.pdbx_seq_one_letter_code
_entity_poly.pdbx_strand_id
1 'polypeptide(L)'
;MELNFSKNINNSTELQQIIAGQKSRQEINDLLDSDFAYIERGGQKIEGKTVPRSLRHLPISNAAEVEQSIEQFENYPLPAQAKEEASQRLAEAAKKHNVEIKADWEKTDTKELKKDTKKEKEKHEKDAVKDDKSKIKNLKKGKPSEKKSVEEHDLKKDEEMDKEDETKYSKAEEASAMKMEEDDAMMKKMYSRMDEIKKARKDMDKEYAMIEKKLGAMMKKVKASSSEND
;
A
#
# COMPACT_ATOMS: atom_id res chain seq x y z
N MET A 1 -23.29 39.93 36.38
CA MET A 1 -22.44 39.75 35.18
C MET A 1 -22.74 38.36 34.63
N GLU A 2 -23.69 38.28 33.71
CA GLU A 2 -24.01 37.02 33.03
C GLU A 2 -23.03 36.84 31.87
N LEU A 3 -22.18 35.83 31.98
CA LEU A 3 -21.17 35.50 30.99
C LEU A 3 -21.84 34.78 29.81
N ASN A 4 -21.96 35.51 28.69
CA ASN A 4 -22.45 35.03 27.39
C ASN A 4 -21.46 34.02 26.77
N PHE A 5 -21.37 32.80 27.29
CA PHE A 5 -20.55 31.73 26.70
C PHE A 5 -21.24 30.95 25.57
N SER A 6 -22.52 31.19 25.28
CA SER A 6 -23.30 30.34 24.36
C SER A 6 -23.29 30.75 22.89
N LYS A 7 -22.61 31.84 22.52
CA LYS A 7 -22.62 32.36 21.13
C LYS A 7 -21.35 32.09 20.32
N ASN A 8 -20.33 31.45 20.88
CA ASN A 8 -19.03 31.29 20.21
C ASN A 8 -18.68 29.85 19.79
N ILE A 9 -19.66 28.94 19.76
CA ILE A 9 -19.47 27.55 19.30
C ILE A 9 -19.87 27.39 17.81
N ASN A 10 -20.66 28.32 17.26
CA ASN A 10 -21.27 28.16 15.93
C ASN A 10 -20.53 28.85 14.77
N ASN A 11 -19.42 29.56 15.01
CA ASN A 11 -18.76 30.36 13.98
C ASN A 11 -17.38 29.85 13.55
N SER A 12 -16.93 28.68 14.01
CA SER A 12 -15.73 28.07 13.46
C SER A 12 -16.11 27.23 12.25
N THR A 13 -15.84 27.76 11.06
CA THR A 13 -15.95 27.07 9.77
C THR A 13 -15.18 25.74 9.78
N GLU A 14 -14.10 25.65 10.54
CA GLU A 14 -13.31 24.43 10.73
C GLU A 14 -14.08 23.38 11.52
N LEU A 15 -14.78 23.75 12.61
CA LEU A 15 -15.61 22.79 13.36
C LEU A 15 -16.80 22.30 12.53
N GLN A 16 -17.39 23.17 11.71
CA GLN A 16 -18.47 22.76 10.80
C GLN A 16 -17.95 21.84 9.69
N GLN A 17 -16.74 22.03 9.18
CA GLN A 17 -16.10 21.11 8.23
C GLN A 17 -15.72 19.78 8.86
N ILE A 18 -15.23 19.78 10.10
CA ILE A 18 -14.93 18.56 10.88
C ILE A 18 -16.22 17.77 11.16
N ILE A 19 -17.29 18.44 11.56
CA ILE A 19 -18.59 17.80 11.84
C ILE A 19 -19.27 17.35 10.54
N ALA A 20 -19.19 18.14 9.45
CA ALA A 20 -19.76 17.75 8.15
C ALA A 20 -18.97 16.63 7.44
N GLY A 21 -17.69 16.46 7.77
CA GLY A 21 -16.85 15.35 7.30
C GLY A 21 -17.05 14.05 8.09
N GLN A 22 -17.65 14.10 9.28
CA GLN A 22 -17.98 12.92 10.07
C GLN A 22 -19.33 12.33 9.63
N LYS A 23 -19.27 11.15 8.99
CA LYS A 23 -20.46 10.36 8.68
C LYS A 23 -21.24 10.04 9.95
N SER A 24 -22.56 10.14 9.88
CA SER A 24 -23.46 9.65 10.93
C SER A 24 -23.23 8.15 11.16
N ARG A 25 -23.53 7.65 12.37
CA ARG A 25 -23.40 6.21 12.69
C ARG A 25 -24.14 5.30 11.70
N GLN A 26 -25.23 5.80 11.13
CA GLN A 26 -26.03 5.15 10.10
C GLN A 26 -25.28 5.09 8.76
N GLU A 27 -24.68 6.20 8.31
CA GLU A 27 -23.88 6.22 7.08
C GLU A 27 -22.62 5.34 7.17
N ILE A 28 -22.03 5.18 8.37
CA ILE A 28 -20.92 4.24 8.57
C ILE A 28 -21.39 2.77 8.50
N ASN A 29 -22.66 2.47 8.85
CA ASN A 29 -23.21 1.10 8.73
C ASN A 29 -23.33 0.67 7.27
N ASP A 30 -23.60 1.64 6.38
CA ASP A 30 -23.80 1.40 4.96
C ASP A 30 -22.54 1.38 4.13
N LEU A 31 -21.37 1.58 4.76
CA LEU A 31 -20.09 1.43 4.09
C LEU A 31 -19.84 -0.01 3.67
N LEU A 32 -19.21 -0.14 2.50
CA LEU A 32 -18.78 -1.42 1.97
C LEU A 32 -17.52 -1.87 2.70
N ASP A 33 -17.21 -3.17 2.63
CA ASP A 33 -15.97 -3.71 3.19
C ASP A 33 -14.70 -3.05 2.59
N SER A 34 -14.80 -2.46 1.40
CA SER A 34 -13.72 -1.70 0.75
C SER A 34 -13.36 -0.40 1.47
N ASP A 35 -14.25 0.13 2.32
CA ASP A 35 -14.07 1.40 3.02
C ASP A 35 -13.42 1.21 4.41
N PHE A 36 -12.90 0.01 4.69
CA PHE A 36 -12.21 -0.34 5.92
C PHE A 36 -10.82 -0.91 5.59
N ALA A 37 -9.86 -0.65 6.48
CA ALA A 37 -8.50 -1.13 6.29
C ALA A 37 -8.38 -2.64 6.52
N TYR A 38 -9.21 -3.21 7.40
CA TYR A 38 -9.19 -4.65 7.66
C TYR A 38 -10.58 -5.18 8.01
N ILE A 39 -10.85 -6.40 7.54
CA ILE A 39 -12.08 -7.15 7.82
C ILE A 39 -11.69 -8.47 8.48
N GLU A 40 -12.07 -8.65 9.74
CA GLU A 40 -11.83 -9.87 10.48
C GLU A 40 -12.67 -11.04 9.94
N ARG A 41 -12.08 -12.23 9.92
CA ARG A 41 -12.77 -13.45 9.47
C ARG A 41 -13.87 -13.86 10.44
N GLY A 42 -14.91 -14.51 9.91
CA GLY A 42 -16.01 -15.06 10.72
C GLY A 42 -17.36 -14.36 10.53
N GLY A 43 -17.42 -13.33 9.68
CA GLY A 43 -18.67 -12.68 9.30
C GLY A 43 -19.29 -13.26 8.02
N GLN A 44 -20.58 -13.01 7.84
CA GLN A 44 -21.31 -13.29 6.61
C GLN A 44 -21.31 -12.05 5.72
N LYS A 45 -21.12 -12.25 4.41
CA LYS A 45 -21.27 -11.17 3.42
C LYS A 45 -22.72 -11.07 2.98
N ILE A 46 -23.35 -9.94 3.29
CA ILE A 46 -24.68 -9.58 2.82
C ILE A 46 -24.51 -8.32 1.99
N GLU A 47 -24.84 -8.37 0.69
CA GLU A 47 -24.74 -7.23 -0.23
C GLU A 47 -23.34 -6.56 -0.24
N GLY A 48 -22.27 -7.37 -0.12
CA GLY A 48 -20.89 -6.88 -0.11
C GLY A 48 -20.43 -6.27 1.22
N LYS A 49 -21.23 -6.41 2.27
CA LYS A 49 -20.97 -5.91 3.62
C LYS A 49 -20.81 -7.08 4.60
N THR A 50 -19.75 -7.07 5.41
CA THR A 50 -19.49 -8.10 6.43
C THR A 50 -20.36 -7.87 7.67
N VAL A 51 -21.12 -8.89 8.06
CA VAL A 51 -21.97 -8.89 9.26
C VAL A 51 -21.45 -9.97 10.23
N PRO A 52 -21.17 -9.65 11.50
CA PRO A 52 -21.43 -8.39 12.20
C PRO A 52 -20.41 -7.28 11.88
N ARG A 53 -20.84 -6.02 12.04
CA ARG A 53 -20.01 -4.82 11.82
C ARG A 53 -18.78 -4.77 12.73
N SER A 54 -18.80 -5.45 13.88
CA SER A 54 -17.67 -5.52 14.80
C SER A 54 -16.39 -6.07 14.16
N LEU A 55 -16.52 -6.80 13.05
CA LEU A 55 -15.41 -7.35 12.29
C LEU A 55 -14.82 -6.35 11.28
N ARG A 56 -15.32 -5.12 11.19
CA ARG A 56 -14.81 -4.09 10.29
C ARG A 56 -13.96 -3.10 11.08
N HIS A 57 -12.68 -3.02 10.75
CA HIS A 57 -11.69 -2.27 11.50
C HIS A 57 -11.13 -1.11 10.68
N LEU A 58 -10.87 0.01 11.36
CA LEU A 58 -10.14 1.17 10.83
C LEU A 58 -10.80 1.74 9.55
N PRO A 59 -11.85 2.57 9.68
CA PRO A 59 -12.49 3.22 8.53
C PRO A 59 -11.48 4.06 7.73
N ILE A 60 -11.61 4.03 6.40
CA ILE A 60 -10.71 4.71 5.45
C ILE A 60 -11.49 5.39 4.31
N SER A 61 -12.75 5.75 4.53
CA SER A 61 -13.61 6.26 3.45
C SER A 61 -13.30 7.72 3.06
N ASN A 62 -12.64 8.47 3.94
CA ASN A 62 -12.26 9.86 3.73
C ASN A 62 -10.96 10.21 4.47
N ALA A 63 -10.41 11.41 4.20
CA ALA A 63 -9.14 11.86 4.77
C ALA A 63 -9.13 11.88 6.30
N ALA A 64 -10.21 12.37 6.94
CA ALA A 64 -10.27 12.45 8.40
C ALA A 64 -10.30 11.06 9.07
N GLU A 65 -11.03 10.11 8.47
CA GLU A 65 -11.03 8.72 8.91
C GLU A 65 -9.66 8.06 8.73
N VAL A 66 -8.97 8.35 7.62
CA VAL A 66 -7.62 7.83 7.37
C VAL A 66 -6.64 8.37 8.40
N GLU A 67 -6.64 9.68 8.69
CA GLU A 67 -5.78 10.28 9.72
C GLU A 67 -6.03 9.67 11.11
N GLN A 68 -7.30 9.58 11.51
CA GLN A 68 -7.68 8.99 12.78
C GLN A 68 -7.29 7.50 12.87
N SER A 69 -7.48 6.76 11.76
CA SER A 69 -7.10 5.36 11.66
C SER A 69 -5.58 5.17 11.77
N ILE A 70 -4.79 6.03 11.13
CA ILE A 70 -3.32 6.02 11.25
C ILE A 70 -2.89 6.29 12.69
N GLU A 71 -3.48 7.28 13.36
CA GLU A 71 -3.12 7.65 14.73
C GLU A 71 -3.41 6.54 15.74
N GLN A 72 -4.57 5.86 15.61
CA GLN A 72 -4.94 4.77 16.52
C GLN A 72 -4.29 3.43 16.17
N PHE A 73 -3.77 3.27 14.95
CA PHE A 73 -3.32 1.99 14.40
C PHE A 73 -2.30 1.27 15.28
N GLU A 74 -1.31 2.00 15.79
CA GLU A 74 -0.23 1.43 16.61
C GLU A 74 -0.79 0.73 17.87
N ASN A 75 -1.76 1.38 18.51
CA ASN A 75 -2.42 0.91 19.73
C ASN A 75 -3.65 0.03 19.48
N TYR A 76 -4.02 -0.18 18.22
CA TYR A 76 -5.24 -0.91 17.87
C TYR A 76 -5.06 -2.43 18.13
N PRO A 77 -6.03 -3.12 18.76
CA PRO A 77 -5.89 -4.50 19.20
C PRO A 77 -6.10 -5.51 18.06
N LEU A 78 -5.28 -5.42 17.00
CA LEU A 78 -5.24 -6.38 15.91
C LEU A 78 -4.06 -7.35 16.07
N PRO A 79 -4.21 -8.63 15.66
CA PRO A 79 -3.09 -9.55 15.56
C PRO A 79 -2.06 -9.07 14.53
N ALA A 80 -0.80 -9.49 14.65
CA ALA A 80 0.31 -9.01 13.80
C ALA A 80 0.00 -9.11 12.29
N GLN A 81 -0.51 -10.26 11.86
CA GLN A 81 -0.91 -10.49 10.46
C GLN A 81 -2.01 -9.52 9.97
N ALA A 82 -2.97 -9.17 10.84
CA ALA A 82 -4.01 -8.21 10.49
C ALA A 82 -3.52 -6.76 10.49
N LYS A 83 -2.51 -6.45 11.32
CA LYS A 83 -1.85 -5.14 11.28
C LYS A 83 -1.15 -4.94 9.93
N GLU A 84 -0.47 -5.95 9.40
CA GLU A 84 0.17 -5.87 8.08
C GLU A 84 -0.83 -5.63 6.94
N GLU A 85 -1.96 -6.35 6.92
CA GLU A 85 -2.99 -6.11 5.91
C GLU A 85 -3.60 -4.70 6.03
N ALA A 86 -3.89 -4.29 7.27
CA ALA A 86 -4.42 -2.96 7.56
C ALA A 86 -3.44 -1.83 7.22
N SER A 87 -2.14 -1.98 7.48
CA SER A 87 -1.13 -0.96 7.18
C SER A 87 -1.04 -0.69 5.68
N GLN A 88 -1.11 -1.73 4.85
CA GLN A 88 -1.10 -1.60 3.39
C GLN A 88 -2.32 -0.82 2.89
N ARG A 89 -3.51 -1.22 3.34
CA ARG A 89 -4.77 -0.52 3.00
C ARG A 89 -4.78 0.93 3.48
N LEU A 90 -4.24 1.20 4.68
CA LEU A 90 -4.10 2.55 5.22
C LEU A 90 -3.12 3.39 4.39
N ALA A 91 -2.00 2.82 3.96
CA ALA A 91 -1.03 3.52 3.13
C ALA A 91 -1.60 3.87 1.74
N GLU A 92 -2.35 2.95 1.14
CA GLU A 92 -3.07 3.20 -0.12
C GLU A 92 -4.13 4.29 0.05
N ALA A 93 -4.93 4.22 1.12
CA ALA A 93 -5.96 5.22 1.41
C ALA A 93 -5.34 6.60 1.69
N ALA A 94 -4.24 6.66 2.43
CA ALA A 94 -3.50 7.89 2.67
C ALA A 94 -3.01 8.53 1.38
N LYS A 95 -2.49 7.74 0.43
CA LYS A 95 -2.12 8.22 -0.92
C LYS A 95 -3.33 8.73 -1.69
N LYS A 96 -4.44 8.00 -1.65
CA LYS A 96 -5.69 8.38 -2.33
C LYS A 96 -6.27 9.69 -1.78
N HIS A 97 -6.16 9.92 -0.47
CA HIS A 97 -6.71 11.07 0.21
C HIS A 97 -5.68 12.19 0.48
N ASN A 98 -4.44 12.03 -0.02
CA ASN A 98 -3.34 12.98 0.13
C ASN A 98 -3.01 13.32 1.60
N VAL A 99 -3.06 12.30 2.47
CA VAL A 99 -2.73 12.38 3.90
C VAL A 99 -1.28 11.98 4.12
N GLU A 100 -0.52 12.80 4.85
CA GLU A 100 0.87 12.50 5.19
C GLU A 100 0.96 11.46 6.32
N ILE A 101 1.61 10.33 6.05
CA ILE A 101 1.88 9.29 7.04
C ILE A 101 3.21 9.64 7.72
N LYS A 102 3.17 9.97 9.01
CA LYS A 102 4.38 10.25 9.81
C LYS A 102 5.16 8.99 10.20
N ALA A 103 4.53 7.83 10.08
CA ALA A 103 5.12 6.57 10.50
C ALA A 103 5.96 5.94 9.37
N ASP A 104 7.14 5.41 9.72
CA ASP A 104 8.12 4.74 8.83
C ASP A 104 7.61 3.42 8.19
N TRP A 105 6.30 3.26 7.99
CA TRP A 105 5.68 2.03 7.48
C TRP A 105 6.05 1.74 6.02
N GLU A 106 6.35 2.76 5.20
CA GLU A 106 6.67 2.56 3.78
C GLU A 106 7.99 1.79 3.52
N LYS A 107 8.95 1.81 4.47
CA LYS A 107 10.32 1.31 4.22
C LYS A 107 10.57 -0.12 4.67
N THR A 108 9.79 -0.62 5.63
CA THR A 108 10.01 -1.95 6.22
C THR A 108 9.22 -3.04 5.48
N ASP A 109 8.03 -2.71 4.97
CA ASP A 109 7.03 -3.68 4.50
C ASP A 109 7.44 -4.45 3.22
N THR A 110 8.10 -3.78 2.25
CA THR A 110 8.41 -4.41 0.95
C THR A 110 9.39 -5.58 1.02
N LYS A 111 10.21 -5.68 2.08
CA LYS A 111 11.19 -6.76 2.25
C LYS A 111 10.63 -7.99 2.98
N GLU A 112 9.66 -7.80 3.87
CA GLU A 112 9.02 -8.90 4.61
C GLU A 112 7.88 -9.54 3.79
N LEU A 113 7.07 -8.72 3.09
CA LEU A 113 6.05 -9.17 2.13
C LEU A 113 6.56 -10.18 1.10
N LYS A 114 7.77 -9.97 0.57
CA LYS A 114 8.40 -10.85 -0.42
C LYS A 114 8.90 -12.18 0.16
N LYS A 115 9.14 -12.25 1.47
CA LYS A 115 9.63 -13.46 2.14
C LYS A 115 8.48 -14.38 2.57
N ASP A 116 7.38 -13.82 3.06
CA ASP A 116 6.27 -14.63 3.57
C ASP A 116 5.37 -15.18 2.45
N THR A 117 5.10 -14.40 1.39
CA THR A 117 4.38 -14.91 0.20
C THR A 117 5.07 -16.12 -0.45
N LYS A 118 6.40 -16.19 -0.41
CA LYS A 118 7.16 -17.34 -0.95
C LYS A 118 7.05 -18.57 -0.05
N LYS A 119 7.17 -18.40 1.27
CA LYS A 119 7.11 -19.52 2.23
C LYS A 119 5.71 -20.08 2.42
N GLU A 120 4.68 -19.23 2.37
CA GLU A 120 3.30 -19.65 2.60
C GLU A 120 2.73 -20.38 1.37
N LYS A 121 3.02 -19.91 0.14
CA LYS A 121 2.72 -20.67 -1.09
C LYS A 121 3.35 -22.05 -1.11
N GLU A 122 4.64 -22.13 -0.75
CA GLU A 122 5.38 -23.41 -0.75
C GLU A 122 4.83 -24.41 0.27
N LYS A 123 4.23 -23.95 1.38
CA LYS A 123 3.56 -24.82 2.35
C LYS A 123 2.20 -25.30 1.87
N HIS A 124 1.41 -24.43 1.23
CA HIS A 124 0.07 -24.78 0.76
C HIS A 124 0.08 -25.82 -0.37
N GLU A 125 1.05 -25.77 -1.29
CA GLU A 125 1.19 -26.80 -2.34
C GLU A 125 1.62 -28.16 -1.78
N LYS A 126 2.52 -28.18 -0.78
CA LYS A 126 3.04 -29.44 -0.21
C LYS A 126 1.99 -30.24 0.56
N ASP A 127 0.99 -29.59 1.15
CA ASP A 127 -0.07 -30.27 1.91
C ASP A 127 -1.16 -30.85 0.99
N ALA A 128 -1.53 -30.17 -0.10
CA ALA A 128 -2.49 -30.69 -1.09
C ALA A 128 -1.97 -31.97 -1.78
N VAL A 129 -0.73 -31.93 -2.29
CA VAL A 129 -0.10 -33.07 -2.98
C VAL A 129 0.10 -34.29 -2.06
N LYS A 130 0.27 -34.07 -0.76
CA LYS A 130 0.40 -35.16 0.23
C LYS A 130 -0.93 -35.84 0.51
N ASP A 131 -2.03 -35.07 0.60
CA ASP A 131 -3.35 -35.63 0.90
C ASP A 131 -3.81 -36.57 -0.24
N ASP A 132 -3.64 -36.16 -1.50
CA ASP A 132 -4.09 -36.95 -2.65
C ASP A 132 -3.24 -38.21 -2.89
N LYS A 133 -1.92 -38.14 -2.68
CA LYS A 133 -1.05 -39.33 -2.72
C LYS A 133 -1.44 -40.39 -1.69
N SER A 134 -1.94 -39.96 -0.53
CA SER A 134 -2.38 -40.88 0.52
C SER A 134 -3.71 -41.58 0.15
N LYS A 135 -4.65 -40.86 -0.47
CA LYS A 135 -5.92 -41.41 -0.99
C LYS A 135 -5.71 -42.43 -2.11
N ILE A 136 -4.84 -42.13 -3.08
CA ILE A 136 -4.50 -43.06 -4.18
C ILE A 136 -3.90 -44.37 -3.64
N LYS A 137 -3.03 -44.29 -2.62
CA LYS A 137 -2.40 -45.48 -2.02
C LYS A 137 -3.40 -46.37 -1.29
N ASN A 138 -4.46 -45.80 -0.71
CA ASN A 138 -5.52 -46.54 -0.04
C ASN A 138 -6.50 -47.19 -1.04
N LEU A 139 -6.78 -46.52 -2.17
CA LEU A 139 -7.62 -47.07 -3.24
C LEU A 139 -7.00 -48.31 -3.92
N LYS A 140 -5.66 -48.33 -4.07
CA LYS A 140 -4.89 -49.46 -4.63
C LYS A 140 -4.88 -50.73 -3.76
N LYS A 141 -5.22 -50.65 -2.46
CA LYS A 141 -5.11 -51.79 -1.51
C LYS A 141 -6.35 -52.71 -1.45
N GLY A 142 -7.31 -52.61 -2.37
CA GLY A 142 -8.50 -53.49 -2.38
C GLY A 142 -8.89 -54.02 -3.76
N LYS A 143 -9.77 -55.03 -3.82
CA LYS A 143 -10.29 -55.58 -5.09
C LYS A 143 -10.79 -54.45 -6.01
N PRO A 144 -10.43 -54.48 -7.30
CA PRO A 144 -10.84 -53.46 -8.26
C PRO A 144 -12.33 -53.59 -8.53
N SER A 145 -13.07 -52.49 -8.35
CA SER A 145 -14.43 -52.32 -8.85
C SER A 145 -14.40 -51.19 -9.89
N GLU A 146 -15.32 -51.20 -10.87
CA GLU A 146 -15.37 -50.17 -11.92
C GLU A 146 -15.43 -48.74 -11.36
N LYS A 147 -16.02 -48.54 -10.17
CA LYS A 147 -16.03 -47.24 -9.49
C LYS A 147 -14.63 -46.76 -9.08
N LYS A 148 -13.73 -47.68 -8.70
CA LYS A 148 -12.36 -47.33 -8.31
C LYS A 148 -11.48 -46.95 -9.49
N SER A 149 -11.67 -47.54 -10.67
CA SER A 149 -10.88 -47.19 -11.86
C SER A 149 -11.27 -45.82 -12.42
N VAL A 150 -12.54 -45.43 -12.29
CA VAL A 150 -12.99 -44.07 -12.62
C VAL A 150 -12.39 -43.05 -11.65
N GLU A 151 -12.44 -43.33 -10.35
CA GLU A 151 -11.86 -42.47 -9.31
C GLU A 151 -10.33 -42.34 -9.43
N GLU A 152 -9.63 -43.42 -9.83
CA GLU A 152 -8.18 -43.38 -10.08
C GLU A 152 -7.81 -42.63 -11.38
N HIS A 153 -8.71 -42.61 -12.36
CA HIS A 153 -8.54 -41.81 -13.58
C HIS A 153 -8.74 -40.31 -13.29
N ASP A 154 -9.78 -39.95 -12.53
CA ASP A 154 -10.05 -38.55 -12.19
C ASP A 154 -8.94 -37.95 -11.32
N LEU A 155 -8.45 -38.70 -10.32
CA LEU A 155 -7.32 -38.27 -9.49
C LEU A 155 -6.00 -38.12 -10.26
N LYS A 156 -5.74 -38.95 -11.28
CA LYS A 156 -4.56 -38.80 -12.14
C LYS A 156 -4.65 -37.55 -13.02
N LYS A 157 -5.86 -37.21 -13.45
CA LYS A 157 -6.11 -36.04 -14.30
C LYS A 157 -5.92 -34.75 -13.51
N ASP A 158 -6.34 -34.73 -12.24
CA ASP A 158 -6.07 -33.61 -11.32
C ASP A 158 -4.56 -33.45 -11.05
N GLU A 159 -3.83 -34.54 -10.78
CA GLU A 159 -2.36 -34.50 -10.57
C GLU A 159 -1.58 -34.04 -11.83
N GLU A 160 -2.15 -34.21 -13.03
CA GLU A 160 -1.57 -33.73 -14.29
C GLU A 160 -1.84 -32.24 -14.51
N MET A 161 -3.04 -31.74 -14.15
CA MET A 161 -3.36 -30.31 -14.20
C MET A 161 -2.51 -29.50 -13.21
N ASP A 162 -2.29 -30.01 -12.00
CA ASP A 162 -1.45 -29.35 -11.01
C ASP A 162 0.01 -29.20 -11.48
N LYS A 163 0.54 -30.21 -12.18
CA LYS A 163 1.90 -30.16 -12.78
C LYS A 163 2.00 -29.19 -13.95
N GLU A 164 0.96 -29.12 -14.79
CA GLU A 164 0.92 -28.13 -15.88
C GLU A 164 0.91 -26.70 -15.33
N ASP A 165 0.15 -26.45 -14.27
CA ASP A 165 0.10 -25.13 -13.65
C ASP A 165 1.45 -24.75 -13.02
N GLU A 166 2.13 -25.69 -12.34
CA GLU A 166 3.48 -25.47 -11.78
C GLU A 166 4.50 -25.04 -12.86
N THR A 167 4.42 -25.61 -14.07
CA THR A 167 5.29 -25.21 -15.21
C THR A 167 4.92 -23.86 -15.83
N LYS A 168 3.64 -23.48 -15.84
CA LYS A 168 3.22 -22.14 -16.32
C LYS A 168 3.62 -21.04 -15.34
N TYR A 169 3.48 -21.29 -14.04
CA TYR A 169 3.85 -20.34 -13.01
C TYR A 169 5.35 -20.10 -12.94
N SER A 170 6.18 -21.14 -13.02
CA SER A 170 7.64 -20.99 -13.05
C SER A 170 8.13 -20.15 -14.23
N LYS A 171 7.56 -20.35 -15.42
CA LYS A 171 7.92 -19.57 -16.62
C LYS A 171 7.46 -18.11 -16.55
N ALA A 172 6.33 -17.85 -15.91
CA ALA A 172 5.84 -16.49 -15.65
C ALA A 172 6.68 -15.78 -14.56
N GLU A 173 7.16 -16.52 -13.57
CA GLU A 173 8.04 -16.00 -12.51
C GLU A 173 9.41 -15.62 -13.07
N GLU A 174 10.01 -16.44 -13.94
CA GLU A 174 11.25 -16.09 -14.64
C GLU A 174 11.10 -14.84 -15.52
N ALA A 175 10.01 -14.73 -16.28
CA ALA A 175 9.73 -13.55 -17.10
C ALA A 175 9.50 -12.28 -16.25
N SER A 176 8.92 -12.44 -15.06
CA SER A 176 8.71 -11.34 -14.12
C SER A 176 10.01 -10.92 -13.44
N ALA A 177 10.89 -11.86 -13.12
CA ALA A 177 12.21 -11.59 -12.57
C ALA A 177 13.10 -10.82 -13.55
N MET A 178 13.10 -11.21 -14.83
CA MET A 178 13.84 -10.47 -15.88
C MET A 178 13.34 -9.03 -16.03
N LYS A 179 12.02 -8.80 -16.00
CA LYS A 179 11.45 -7.43 -16.05
C LYS A 179 11.88 -6.58 -14.84
N MET A 180 11.94 -7.17 -13.65
CA MET A 180 12.39 -6.45 -12.46
C MET A 180 13.86 -6.03 -12.53
N GLU A 181 14.73 -6.84 -13.14
CA GLU A 181 16.14 -6.46 -13.35
C GLU A 181 16.30 -5.31 -14.35
N GLU A 182 15.52 -5.32 -15.43
CA GLU A 182 15.52 -4.22 -16.42
C GLU A 182 15.02 -2.90 -15.80
N ASP A 183 13.97 -2.97 -14.98
CA ASP A 183 13.43 -1.80 -14.28
C ASP A 183 14.42 -1.25 -13.23
N ASP A 184 15.14 -2.12 -12.50
CA ASP A 184 16.16 -1.68 -11.53
C ASP A 184 17.35 -0.99 -12.23
N ALA A 185 17.81 -1.56 -13.36
CA ALA A 185 18.86 -0.96 -14.18
C ALA A 185 18.43 0.41 -14.74
N MET A 186 17.19 0.53 -15.20
CA MET A 186 16.63 1.80 -15.68
C MET A 186 16.55 2.83 -14.55
N MET A 187 16.07 2.43 -13.37
CA MET A 187 15.98 3.31 -12.20
C MET A 187 17.36 3.81 -11.76
N LYS A 188 18.35 2.93 -11.71
CA LYS A 188 19.74 3.31 -11.38
C LYS A 188 20.29 4.33 -12.37
N LYS A 189 20.03 4.15 -13.66
CA LYS A 189 20.42 5.10 -14.72
C LYS A 189 19.70 6.45 -14.57
N MET A 190 18.42 6.44 -14.18
CA MET A 190 17.65 7.66 -13.92
C MET A 190 18.23 8.46 -12.75
N TYR A 191 18.60 7.78 -11.65
CA TYR A 191 19.21 8.44 -10.49
C TYR A 191 20.57 9.06 -10.80
N SER A 192 21.45 8.35 -11.52
CA SER A 192 22.74 8.93 -11.94
C SER A 192 22.54 10.18 -12.79
N ARG A 193 21.57 10.18 -13.72
CA ARG A 193 21.25 11.35 -14.54
C ARG A 193 20.70 12.51 -13.71
N MET A 194 19.89 12.25 -12.67
CA MET A 194 19.42 13.31 -11.77
C MET A 194 20.58 13.98 -11.01
N ASP A 195 21.57 13.21 -10.56
CA ASP A 195 22.71 13.77 -9.84
C ASP A 195 23.60 14.64 -10.74
N GLU A 196 23.76 14.25 -12.00
CA GLU A 196 24.41 15.09 -13.02
C GLU A 196 23.65 16.41 -13.24
N ILE A 197 22.32 16.37 -13.35
CA ILE A 197 21.48 17.57 -13.50
C ILE A 197 21.58 18.48 -12.28
N LYS A 198 21.56 17.92 -11.07
CA LYS A 198 21.73 18.69 -9.82
C LYS A 198 23.09 19.38 -9.77
N LYS A 199 24.15 18.69 -10.18
CA LYS A 199 25.49 19.25 -10.26
C LYS A 199 25.55 20.41 -11.25
N ALA A 200 25.01 20.23 -12.47
CA ALA A 200 24.96 21.26 -13.49
C ALA A 200 24.18 22.51 -13.02
N ARG A 201 23.03 22.34 -12.35
CA ARG A 201 22.27 23.45 -11.77
C ARG A 201 23.08 24.23 -10.75
N LYS A 202 23.76 23.53 -9.84
CA LYS A 202 24.62 24.16 -8.83
C LYS A 202 25.76 24.97 -9.45
N ASP A 203 26.32 24.51 -10.56
CA ASP A 203 27.38 25.23 -11.25
C ASP A 203 26.82 26.46 -11.99
N MET A 204 25.65 26.34 -12.62
CA MET A 204 24.94 27.51 -13.19
C MET A 204 24.62 28.56 -12.11
N ASP A 205 24.12 28.15 -10.94
CA ASP A 205 23.78 29.09 -9.85
C ASP A 205 25.01 29.87 -9.38
N LYS A 206 26.19 29.25 -9.35
CA LYS A 206 27.46 29.94 -9.05
C LYS A 206 27.82 30.95 -10.13
N GLU A 207 27.65 30.61 -11.41
CA GLU A 207 27.90 31.52 -12.51
C GLU A 207 26.96 32.74 -12.46
N TYR A 208 25.68 32.52 -12.21
CA TYR A 208 24.71 33.60 -12.02
C TYR A 208 25.08 34.52 -10.85
N ALA A 209 25.48 33.96 -9.70
CA ALA A 209 25.93 34.75 -8.56
C ALA A 209 27.18 35.60 -8.87
N MET A 210 28.12 35.08 -9.67
CA MET A 210 29.29 35.86 -10.12
C MET A 210 28.89 37.00 -11.06
N ILE A 211 27.96 36.75 -11.98
CA ILE A 211 27.45 37.76 -12.91
C ILE A 211 26.74 38.88 -12.13
N GLU A 212 25.85 38.56 -11.21
CA GLU A 212 25.15 39.54 -10.36
C GLU A 212 26.12 40.42 -9.57
N LYS A 213 27.15 39.81 -8.96
CA LYS A 213 28.18 40.55 -8.22
C LYS A 213 28.95 41.51 -9.13
N LYS A 214 29.29 41.08 -10.35
CA LYS A 214 30.01 41.91 -11.34
C LYS A 214 29.12 43.06 -11.83
N LEU A 215 27.83 42.81 -12.07
CA LEU A 215 26.86 43.81 -12.49
C LEU A 215 26.65 44.87 -11.40
N GLY A 216 26.49 44.43 -10.14
CA GLY A 216 26.37 45.32 -8.98
C GLY A 216 27.60 46.21 -8.79
N ALA A 217 28.82 45.66 -8.99
CA ALA A 217 30.05 46.43 -8.94
C ALA A 217 30.13 47.48 -10.06
N MET A 218 29.70 47.15 -11.28
CA MET A 218 29.63 48.10 -12.40
C MET A 218 28.63 49.23 -12.12
N MET A 219 27.41 48.92 -11.65
CA MET A 219 26.42 49.94 -11.31
C MET A 219 26.92 50.91 -10.23
N LYS A 220 27.66 50.41 -9.23
CA LYS A 220 28.24 51.25 -8.18
C LYS A 220 29.28 52.23 -8.73
N LYS A 221 30.10 51.81 -9.69
CA LYS A 221 31.08 52.68 -10.38
C LYS A 221 30.39 53.79 -11.18
N VAL A 222 29.35 53.44 -11.94
CA VAL A 222 28.57 54.41 -12.75
C VAL A 222 27.94 55.50 -11.87
N LYS A 223 27.42 55.12 -10.70
CA LYS A 223 26.86 56.10 -9.73
C LYS A 223 27.94 57.03 -9.18
N ALA A 224 29.11 56.50 -8.81
CA ALA A 224 30.20 57.31 -8.28
C ALA A 224 30.76 58.32 -9.30
N SER A 225 30.87 57.94 -10.57
CA SER A 225 31.33 58.85 -11.64
C SER A 225 30.29 59.91 -12.02
N SER A 226 29.01 59.69 -11.71
CA SER A 226 27.95 60.68 -11.98
C SER A 226 27.95 61.80 -10.93
N SER A 227 28.35 61.52 -9.69
CA SER A 227 28.41 62.51 -8.60
C SER A 227 29.65 63.41 -8.60
N GLU A 228 30.64 63.16 -9.46
CA GLU A 228 31.84 64.01 -9.59
C GLU A 228 31.68 65.11 -10.67
N ASN A 229 30.58 65.10 -11.43
CA ASN A 229 30.29 66.08 -12.49
C ASN A 229 29.16 67.07 -12.14
N ASP A 230 28.61 66.99 -10.92
CA ASP A 230 27.68 67.96 -10.32
C ASP A 230 28.41 68.82 -9.28
#